data_AF-A0A0R2DIT3-F1
#
_entry.id   AF-A0A0R2DIT3-F1
#
_cell.length_a   1.000
_cell.length_b   1.000
_cell.length_c   1.000
_cell.angle_alpha   90.00
_cell.angle_beta   90.00
_cell.angle_gamma   90.00
#
_symmetry.space_group_name_H-M   'P 1'
#
loop_
_entity.id
_entity.type
_entity.pdbx_description
1 polymer ?
#
loop_
_entity_poly.entity_id
_entity_poly.type
_entity_poly.pdbx_seq_one_letter_code
_entity_poly.pdbx_strand_id
1 'polypeptide(L)'
;MSVTTIKLIKKDRESKQQYMTSTYQFLFIAAHESLAEDIVSGDLDYIFLRPLNSYFYYALRKLDFPSLINLIIYLPFTVFLITQFHIGLIQWIIVGLFYLIGILFIFSLNQIVVEVAFFKDNLTALNGVPEYLIDSANRPQGIYPSKIRLILIYLIPVLSLSNGLIYLVTTDSYVNLGIKMLVSLILMTFIFFIVSYLLWQKGIKNYISAN
;
A
#
# COMPACT_ATOMS: atom_id res chain seq x y z
N MET A 1 -22.22 -8.99 -22.36
CA MET A 1 -21.89 -8.80 -20.93
C MET A 1 -23.01 -7.98 -20.30
N SER A 2 -23.70 -8.47 -19.27
CA SER A 2 -24.91 -7.79 -18.75
C SER A 2 -24.55 -6.58 -17.85
N VAL A 3 -25.45 -5.61 -17.75
CA VAL A 3 -25.31 -4.41 -16.89
C VAL A 3 -25.07 -4.79 -15.42
N THR A 4 -25.60 -5.93 -14.98
CA THR A 4 -25.41 -6.49 -13.63
C THR A 4 -23.97 -6.95 -13.39
N THR A 5 -23.35 -7.60 -14.38
CA THR A 5 -21.94 -8.04 -14.32
C THR A 5 -20.99 -6.86 -14.21
N ILE A 6 -21.26 -5.76 -14.93
CA ILE A 6 -20.43 -4.54 -14.90
C ILE A 6 -20.53 -3.83 -13.54
N LYS A 7 -21.73 -3.76 -12.93
CA LYS A 7 -21.91 -3.19 -11.58
C LYS A 7 -21.20 -4.00 -10.50
N LEU A 8 -21.23 -5.33 -10.60
CA LEU A 8 -20.53 -6.22 -9.67
C LEU A 8 -19.00 -6.05 -9.78
N ILE A 9 -18.46 -5.97 -10.98
CA ILE A 9 -17.03 -5.73 -11.21
C ILE A 9 -16.57 -4.38 -10.68
N LYS A 10 -17.40 -3.33 -10.79
CA LYS A 10 -17.05 -2.01 -10.24
C LYS A 10 -17.00 -2.04 -8.71
N LYS A 11 -18.01 -2.64 -8.07
CA LYS A 11 -18.08 -2.76 -6.61
C LYS A 11 -16.96 -3.64 -6.04
N ASP A 12 -16.51 -4.65 -6.79
CA ASP A 12 -15.37 -5.51 -6.45
C ASP A 12 -14.03 -4.77 -6.46
N ARG A 13 -13.82 -3.81 -7.37
CA ARG A 13 -12.60 -2.96 -7.39
C ARG A 13 -12.43 -2.17 -6.11
N GLU A 14 -13.51 -1.49 -5.71
CA GLU A 14 -13.53 -0.63 -4.54
C GLU A 14 -13.28 -1.46 -3.28
N SER A 15 -13.93 -2.61 -3.11
CA SER A 15 -13.74 -3.44 -1.91
C SER A 15 -12.34 -4.05 -1.77
N LYS A 16 -11.72 -4.50 -2.86
CA LYS A 16 -10.41 -5.16 -2.81
C LYS A 16 -9.29 -4.20 -2.42
N GLN A 17 -9.32 -2.98 -2.99
CA GLN A 17 -8.43 -1.92 -2.59
C GLN A 17 -8.65 -1.54 -1.12
N GLN A 18 -9.90 -1.40 -0.71
CA GLN A 18 -10.25 -1.04 0.66
C GLN A 18 -9.69 -2.07 1.66
N TYR A 19 -9.71 -3.37 1.32
CA TYR A 19 -9.14 -4.43 2.16
C TYR A 19 -7.62 -4.34 2.31
N MET A 20 -6.88 -4.05 1.24
CA MET A 20 -5.43 -3.82 1.31
C MET A 20 -5.10 -2.58 2.15
N THR A 21 -5.85 -1.51 1.95
CA THR A 21 -5.67 -0.24 2.66
C THR A 21 -5.96 -0.40 4.15
N SER A 22 -7.05 -1.06 4.52
CA SER A 22 -7.37 -1.35 5.93
C SER A 22 -6.34 -2.26 6.60
N THR A 23 -5.74 -3.19 5.86
CA THR A 23 -4.67 -4.04 6.40
C THR A 23 -3.38 -3.28 6.60
N TYR A 24 -3.01 -2.43 5.64
CA TYR A 24 -1.92 -1.48 5.84
C TYR A 24 -2.18 -0.60 7.07
N GLN A 25 -3.39 -0.06 7.19
CA GLN A 25 -3.76 0.80 8.32
C GLN A 25 -3.59 0.06 9.64
N PHE A 26 -4.22 -1.11 9.79
CA PHE A 26 -4.10 -1.92 10.99
C PHE A 26 -2.66 -2.20 11.42
N LEU A 27 -1.79 -2.53 10.45
CA LEU A 27 -0.43 -2.97 10.74
C LEU A 27 0.58 -1.83 10.94
N PHE A 28 0.43 -0.71 10.23
CA PHE A 28 1.54 0.25 10.06
C PHE A 28 1.17 1.71 10.32
N ILE A 29 -0.11 2.11 10.20
CA ILE A 29 -0.44 3.55 10.21
C ILE A 29 -0.07 4.22 11.53
N ALA A 30 -0.35 3.58 12.66
CA ALA A 30 -0.07 4.13 13.98
C ALA A 30 1.44 4.36 14.22
N ALA A 31 2.29 3.49 13.65
CA ALA A 31 3.74 3.68 13.70
C ALA A 31 4.18 4.84 12.81
N HIS A 32 3.64 4.94 11.59
CA HIS A 32 3.94 6.02 10.66
C HIS A 32 3.50 7.39 11.20
N GLU A 33 2.27 7.52 11.70
CA GLU A 33 1.73 8.80 12.20
C GLU A 33 2.53 9.34 13.39
N SER A 34 3.10 8.46 14.22
CA SER A 34 3.91 8.86 15.38
C SER A 34 5.37 9.17 15.05
N LEU A 35 5.89 8.82 13.86
CA LEU A 35 7.33 8.92 13.58
C LEU A 35 7.85 10.36 13.60
N ALA A 36 7.10 11.30 13.05
CA ALA A 36 7.52 12.70 13.07
C ALA A 36 7.61 13.25 14.50
N GLU A 37 6.66 12.91 15.37
CA GLU A 37 6.66 13.31 16.77
C GLU A 37 7.81 12.65 17.53
N ASP A 38 7.98 11.34 17.38
CA ASP A 38 9.07 10.55 17.99
C ASP A 38 10.48 11.05 17.61
N ILE A 39 10.66 11.55 16.37
CA ILE A 39 11.92 12.16 15.94
C ILE A 39 12.17 13.45 16.72
N VAL A 40 11.16 14.31 16.85
CA VAL A 40 11.27 15.62 17.49
C VAL A 40 11.39 15.50 19.02
N SER A 41 10.70 14.54 19.62
CA SER A 41 10.71 14.30 21.07
C SER A 41 11.97 13.57 21.56
N GLY A 42 12.73 12.94 20.65
CA GLY A 42 13.89 12.13 21.02
C GLY A 42 13.55 10.68 21.42
N ASP A 43 12.31 10.23 21.18
CA ASP A 43 11.85 8.90 21.62
C ASP A 43 12.45 7.73 20.81
N LEU A 44 13.11 8.03 19.68
CA LEU A 44 13.82 7.03 18.90
C LEU A 44 15.04 6.45 19.64
N ASP A 45 15.55 7.11 20.68
CA ASP A 45 16.64 6.58 21.52
C ASP A 45 16.27 5.20 22.10
N TYR A 46 15.03 5.06 22.59
CA TYR A 46 14.52 3.79 23.13
C TYR A 46 14.38 2.70 22.06
N ILE A 47 14.21 3.09 20.80
CA ILE A 47 14.11 2.19 19.66
C ILE A 47 15.51 1.67 19.29
N PHE A 48 16.51 2.55 19.27
CA PHE A 48 17.88 2.20 18.90
C PHE A 48 18.61 1.35 19.95
N LEU A 49 18.21 1.42 21.22
CA LEU A 49 18.77 0.59 22.29
C LEU A 49 18.35 -0.89 22.21
N ARG A 50 17.31 -1.22 21.44
CA ARG A 50 16.84 -2.61 21.33
C ARG A 50 17.78 -3.42 20.43
N PRO A 51 18.09 -4.68 20.77
CA PRO A 51 18.96 -5.56 19.97
C PRO A 51 18.24 -6.13 18.75
N LEU A 52 17.45 -5.30 18.05
CA LEU A 52 16.64 -5.64 16.89
C LEU A 52 16.91 -4.61 15.79
N ASN A 53 16.61 -4.97 14.54
CA ASN A 53 16.69 -4.00 13.45
C ASN A 53 15.67 -2.88 13.68
N SER A 54 16.15 -1.66 13.87
CA SER A 54 15.32 -0.51 14.26
C SER A 54 14.24 -0.16 13.23
N TYR A 55 14.49 -0.39 11.94
CA TYR A 55 13.52 -0.15 10.88
C TYR A 55 12.28 -1.04 11.04
N PHE A 56 12.49 -2.36 11.09
CA PHE A 56 11.38 -3.31 11.22
C PHE A 56 10.73 -3.24 12.58
N TYR A 57 11.54 -3.05 13.64
CA TYR A 57 11.01 -2.89 14.97
C TYR A 57 10.09 -1.68 15.06
N TYR A 58 10.52 -0.54 14.51
CA TYR A 58 9.70 0.68 14.50
C TYR A 58 8.43 0.49 13.66
N ALA A 59 8.56 -0.04 12.43
CA ALA A 59 7.44 -0.24 11.51
C ALA A 59 6.30 -1.08 12.11
N LEU A 60 6.62 -2.07 12.96
CA LEU A 60 5.66 -3.02 13.53
C LEU A 60 5.32 -2.75 15.00
N ARG A 61 5.76 -1.62 15.56
CA ARG A 61 5.68 -1.37 17.02
C ARG A 61 4.27 -1.10 17.55
N LYS A 62 3.38 -0.57 16.71
CA LYS A 62 2.05 -0.05 17.08
C LYS A 62 1.03 -0.55 16.07
N LEU A 63 0.00 -1.25 16.55
CA LEU A 63 -1.14 -1.68 15.76
C LEU A 63 -2.31 -0.70 15.93
N ASP A 64 -3.03 -0.45 14.85
CA ASP A 64 -4.23 0.39 14.87
C ASP A 64 -5.52 -0.47 14.96
N PHE A 65 -5.94 -0.80 16.18
CA PHE A 65 -7.13 -1.60 16.43
C PHE A 65 -8.44 -1.05 15.81
N PRO A 66 -8.68 0.28 15.74
CA PRO A 66 -9.81 0.82 14.98
C PRO A 66 -9.87 0.30 13.54
N SER A 67 -8.74 0.25 12.82
CA SER A 67 -8.67 -0.29 11.45
C SER A 67 -8.91 -1.79 11.34
N LEU A 68 -8.72 -2.55 12.43
CA LEU A 68 -9.08 -3.97 12.47
C LEU A 68 -10.58 -4.17 12.26
N ILE A 69 -11.41 -3.26 12.79
CA ILE A 69 -12.87 -3.31 12.61
C ILE A 69 -13.22 -3.16 11.13
N ASN A 70 -12.56 -2.21 10.43
CA ASN A 70 -12.73 -2.03 8.98
C ASN A 70 -12.36 -3.30 8.21
N LEU A 71 -11.23 -3.93 8.55
CA LEU A 71 -10.79 -5.18 7.94
C LEU A 71 -11.84 -6.29 8.10
N ILE A 72 -12.40 -6.45 9.30
CA ILE A 72 -13.46 -7.44 9.58
C ILE A 72 -14.72 -7.16 8.75
N ILE A 73 -15.08 -5.89 8.53
CA ILE A 73 -16.25 -5.52 7.71
C ILE A 73 -16.05 -5.86 6.23
N TYR A 74 -14.84 -5.66 5.70
CA TYR A 74 -14.56 -5.89 4.27
C TYR A 74 -14.28 -7.36 3.91
N LEU A 75 -13.91 -8.19 4.89
CA LEU A 75 -13.53 -9.59 4.68
C LEU A 75 -14.70 -10.45 4.12
N PRO A 76 -15.92 -10.44 4.70
CA PRO A 76 -17.05 -11.21 4.16
C PRO A 76 -17.42 -10.82 2.73
N PHE A 77 -17.36 -9.52 2.41
CA PHE A 77 -17.69 -9.03 1.07
C PHE A 77 -16.64 -9.48 0.04
N THR A 78 -15.36 -9.46 0.41
CA THR A 78 -14.27 -9.96 -0.44
C THR A 78 -14.38 -11.46 -0.68
N VAL A 79 -14.63 -12.24 0.38
CA VAL A 79 -14.83 -13.70 0.26
C VAL A 79 -16.03 -14.01 -0.62
N PHE A 80 -17.17 -13.35 -0.39
CA PHE A 80 -18.38 -13.52 -1.19
C PHE A 80 -18.13 -13.23 -2.67
N LEU A 81 -17.42 -12.15 -3.00
CA LEU A 81 -17.12 -11.81 -4.39
C LEU A 81 -16.21 -12.83 -5.04
N ILE A 82 -15.20 -13.33 -4.32
CA ILE A 82 -14.28 -14.32 -4.86
C ILE A 82 -14.98 -15.66 -5.11
N THR A 83 -15.92 -16.08 -4.25
CA THR A 83 -16.68 -17.33 -4.47
C THR A 83 -17.62 -17.27 -5.68
N GLN A 84 -17.96 -16.08 -6.19
CA GLN A 84 -18.69 -15.94 -7.45
C GLN A 84 -17.83 -16.22 -8.69
N PHE A 85 -16.50 -16.24 -8.55
CA PHE A 85 -15.59 -16.60 -9.62
C PHE A 85 -15.13 -18.05 -9.44
N HIS A 86 -15.26 -18.88 -10.48
CA HIS A 86 -14.71 -20.24 -10.48
C HIS A 86 -13.17 -20.20 -10.62
N ILE A 87 -12.49 -19.69 -9.59
CA ILE A 87 -11.03 -19.56 -9.59
C ILE A 87 -10.36 -20.86 -9.11
N GLY A 88 -9.34 -21.28 -9.86
CA GLY A 88 -8.49 -22.40 -9.49
C GLY A 88 -7.45 -22.04 -8.42
N LEU A 89 -6.72 -23.05 -7.96
CA LEU A 89 -5.69 -22.93 -6.91
C LEU A 89 -4.58 -21.93 -7.30
N ILE A 90 -4.17 -21.91 -8.57
CA ILE A 90 -3.12 -21.00 -9.06
C ILE A 90 -3.58 -19.55 -8.96
N GLN A 91 -4.84 -19.27 -9.31
CA GLN A 91 -5.43 -17.94 -9.21
C GLN A 91 -5.50 -17.48 -7.75
N TRP A 92 -5.78 -18.37 -6.80
CA TRP A 92 -5.73 -18.07 -5.37
C TRP A 92 -4.32 -17.65 -4.91
N ILE A 93 -3.29 -18.35 -5.37
CA ILE A 93 -1.89 -17.98 -5.06
C ILE A 93 -1.57 -16.60 -5.63
N ILE A 94 -1.98 -16.32 -6.87
CA ILE A 94 -1.78 -15.01 -7.51
C ILE A 94 -2.51 -13.91 -6.73
N VAL A 95 -3.75 -14.14 -6.30
CA VAL A 95 -4.53 -13.21 -5.47
C VAL A 95 -3.79 -12.92 -4.16
N GLY A 96 -3.33 -13.95 -3.45
CA GLY A 96 -2.59 -13.80 -2.20
C GLY A 96 -1.27 -13.06 -2.37
N LEU A 97 -0.51 -13.36 -3.42
CA LEU A 97 0.72 -12.65 -3.74
C LEU A 97 0.45 -11.18 -4.07
N PHE A 98 -0.54 -10.92 -4.93
CA PHE A 98 -0.93 -9.56 -5.29
C PHE A 98 -1.32 -8.75 -4.05
N TYR A 99 -2.06 -9.37 -3.14
CA TYR A 99 -2.47 -8.80 -1.87
C TYR A 99 -1.29 -8.40 -0.97
N LEU A 100 -0.37 -9.33 -0.71
CA LEU A 100 0.80 -9.08 0.12
C LEU A 100 1.70 -7.99 -0.47
N ILE A 101 1.96 -8.05 -1.78
CA ILE A 101 2.78 -7.05 -2.47
C ILE A 101 2.08 -5.68 -2.47
N GLY A 102 0.76 -5.63 -2.60
CA GLY A 102 -0.02 -4.39 -2.51
C GLY A 102 0.10 -3.72 -1.14
N ILE A 103 0.04 -4.50 -0.04
CA ILE A 103 0.25 -3.97 1.31
C ILE A 103 1.67 -3.43 1.46
N LEU A 104 2.68 -4.19 1.03
CA LEU A 104 4.08 -3.77 1.09
C LEU A 104 4.36 -2.53 0.24
N PHE A 105 3.67 -2.39 -0.90
CA PHE A 105 3.74 -1.19 -1.73
C PHE A 105 3.22 0.04 -0.96
N ILE A 106 2.03 -0.07 -0.39
CA ILE A 106 1.40 1.01 0.39
C ILE A 106 2.28 1.38 1.58
N PHE A 107 2.79 0.37 2.30
CA PHE A 107 3.75 0.57 3.40
C PHE A 107 4.97 1.36 2.93
N SER A 108 5.67 0.88 1.90
CA SER A 108 6.93 1.51 1.44
C SER A 108 6.70 2.93 0.91
N LEU A 109 5.58 3.17 0.22
CA LEU A 109 5.19 4.50 -0.26
C LEU A 109 5.02 5.48 0.91
N ASN A 110 4.30 5.07 1.96
CA ASN A 110 4.05 5.92 3.12
C ASN A 110 5.33 6.12 3.94
N GLN A 111 6.08 5.05 4.20
CA GLN A 111 7.30 5.09 5.00
C GLN A 111 8.33 6.08 4.40
N ILE A 112 8.53 6.08 3.07
CA ILE A 112 9.40 7.07 2.37
C ILE A 112 8.99 8.51 2.70
N VAL A 113 7.69 8.80 2.69
CA VAL A 113 7.18 10.16 2.90
C VAL A 113 7.37 10.61 4.34
N VAL A 114 7.09 9.73 5.29
CA VAL A 114 7.20 10.06 6.72
C VAL A 114 8.67 10.16 7.15
N GLU A 115 9.57 9.35 6.57
CA GLU A 115 11.01 9.41 6.82
C GLU A 115 11.65 10.75 6.41
N VAL A 116 10.98 11.56 5.58
CA VAL A 116 11.47 12.91 5.27
C VAL A 116 11.55 13.79 6.53
N ALA A 117 10.77 13.47 7.57
CA ALA A 117 10.83 14.14 8.87
C ALA A 117 12.23 14.08 9.52
N PHE A 118 13.07 13.09 9.20
CA PHE A 118 14.47 13.05 9.67
C PHE A 118 15.34 14.19 9.13
N PHE A 119 14.94 14.82 8.03
CA PHE A 119 15.77 15.79 7.31
C PHE A 119 15.23 17.21 7.40
N LYS A 120 13.93 17.37 7.68
CA LYS A 120 13.28 18.67 7.67
C LYS A 120 12.04 18.67 8.54
N ASP A 121 12.01 19.61 9.47
CA ASP A 121 10.87 19.85 10.34
C ASP A 121 9.66 20.38 9.57
N ASN A 122 8.46 20.10 10.10
CA ASN A 122 7.20 20.71 9.66
C ASN A 122 6.82 20.48 8.19
N LEU A 123 7.10 19.30 7.63
CA LEU A 123 6.67 18.89 6.29
C LEU A 123 5.22 18.35 6.24
N THR A 124 4.30 19.00 6.94
CA THR A 124 2.88 18.59 7.00
C THR A 124 2.23 18.51 5.62
N ALA A 125 2.68 19.32 4.66
CA ALA A 125 2.21 19.29 3.28
C ALA A 125 2.45 17.96 2.56
N LEU A 126 3.43 17.15 2.99
CA LEU A 126 3.71 15.86 2.37
C LEU A 126 2.86 14.72 2.94
N ASN A 127 2.33 14.85 4.16
CA ASN A 127 1.62 13.77 4.85
C ASN A 127 0.38 13.27 4.07
N GLY A 128 -0.31 14.15 3.33
CA GLY A 128 -1.46 13.76 2.51
C GLY A 128 -1.12 13.11 1.17
N VAL A 129 0.14 13.17 0.72
CA VAL A 129 0.54 12.69 -0.63
C VAL A 129 0.27 11.20 -0.83
N PRO A 130 0.65 10.29 0.10
CA PRO A 130 0.32 8.87 -0.04
C PRO A 130 -1.18 8.61 -0.12
N GLU A 131 -1.98 9.29 0.70
CA GLU A 131 -3.43 9.18 0.72
C GLU A 131 -4.03 9.57 -0.63
N TYR A 132 -3.67 10.74 -1.16
CA TYR A 132 -4.14 11.18 -2.49
C TYR A 132 -3.74 10.22 -3.61
N LEU A 133 -2.56 9.62 -3.54
CA LEU A 133 -2.10 8.63 -4.51
C LEU A 133 -2.91 7.33 -4.42
N ILE A 134 -3.19 6.84 -3.20
CA ILE A 134 -4.01 5.64 -3.00
C ILE A 134 -5.46 5.90 -3.42
N ASP A 135 -6.03 7.04 -3.06
CA ASP A 135 -7.38 7.44 -3.47
C ASP A 135 -7.54 7.55 -4.98
N SER A 136 -6.47 7.89 -5.70
CA SER A 136 -6.47 7.89 -7.16
C SER A 136 -6.81 6.51 -7.74
N ALA A 137 -6.48 5.42 -7.03
CA ALA A 137 -6.79 4.07 -7.45
C ALA A 137 -8.28 3.71 -7.40
N ASN A 138 -9.09 4.45 -6.63
CA ASN A 138 -10.55 4.28 -6.61
C ASN A 138 -11.23 4.74 -7.90
N ARG A 139 -10.52 5.51 -8.73
CA ARG A 139 -11.04 6.00 -10.00
C ARG A 139 -10.71 5.02 -11.14
N PRO A 140 -11.65 4.76 -12.07
CA PRO A 140 -11.36 3.99 -13.27
C PRO A 140 -10.15 4.55 -14.03
N GLN A 141 -9.21 3.68 -14.41
CA GLN A 141 -7.99 4.09 -15.12
C GLN A 141 -8.27 4.94 -16.38
N GLY A 142 -9.44 4.74 -17.02
CA GLY A 142 -9.88 5.48 -18.21
C GLY A 142 -10.01 6.99 -18.03
N ILE A 143 -10.16 7.48 -16.80
CA ILE A 143 -10.32 8.91 -16.47
C ILE A 143 -8.98 9.65 -16.59
N TYR A 144 -7.86 8.96 -16.42
CA TYR A 144 -6.54 9.58 -16.45
C TYR A 144 -6.07 9.79 -17.91
N PRO A 145 -5.49 10.96 -18.23
CA PRO A 145 -4.78 11.18 -19.49
C PRO A 145 -3.70 10.11 -19.70
N SER A 146 -3.42 9.74 -20.95
CA SER A 146 -2.57 8.59 -21.27
C SER A 146 -1.19 8.63 -20.59
N LYS A 147 -0.54 9.80 -20.53
CA LYS A 147 0.78 9.95 -19.87
C LYS A 147 0.71 9.73 -18.36
N ILE A 148 -0.27 10.33 -17.70
CA ILE A 148 -0.49 10.18 -16.25
C ILE A 148 -0.82 8.72 -15.92
N ARG A 149 -1.68 8.10 -16.74
CA ARG A 149 -2.04 6.69 -16.59
C ARG A 149 -0.81 5.77 -16.66
N LEU A 150 0.12 6.02 -17.58
CA LEU A 150 1.36 5.24 -17.68
C LEU A 150 2.20 5.37 -16.40
N ILE A 151 2.34 6.59 -15.87
CA ILE A 151 3.05 6.82 -14.60
C ILE A 151 2.38 6.04 -13.46
N LEU A 152 1.05 6.13 -13.34
CA LEU A 152 0.30 5.48 -12.25
C LEU A 152 0.15 3.95 -12.39
N ILE A 153 0.59 3.37 -13.51
CA ILE A 153 0.64 1.92 -13.73
C ILE A 153 2.06 1.37 -13.61
N TYR A 154 3.05 2.10 -14.14
CA TYR A 154 4.42 1.57 -14.29
C TYR A 154 5.43 2.15 -13.32
N LEU A 155 5.30 3.42 -12.92
CA LEU A 155 6.27 4.09 -12.05
C LEU A 155 5.79 4.17 -10.60
N ILE A 156 4.52 4.50 -10.41
CA ILE A 156 3.86 4.52 -9.10
C ILE A 156 2.60 3.68 -9.28
N PRO A 157 2.67 2.34 -9.19
CA PRO A 157 1.63 1.40 -9.64
C PRO A 157 0.35 1.40 -8.77
N VAL A 158 -0.14 2.56 -8.34
CA VAL A 158 -1.36 2.71 -7.54
C VAL A 158 -2.59 2.22 -8.31
N LEU A 159 -2.67 2.43 -9.63
CA LEU A 159 -3.78 1.92 -10.44
C LEU A 159 -3.78 0.38 -10.54
N SER A 160 -2.63 -0.26 -10.30
CA SER A 160 -2.54 -1.72 -10.23
C SER A 160 -3.33 -2.25 -9.05
N LEU A 161 -3.32 -1.57 -7.89
CA LEU A 161 -3.98 -2.03 -6.66
C LEU A 161 -5.47 -2.37 -6.85
N SER A 162 -6.20 -1.55 -7.61
CA SER A 162 -7.64 -1.75 -7.86
C SER A 162 -7.95 -2.51 -9.15
N ASN A 163 -7.15 -2.34 -10.21
CA ASN A 163 -7.47 -2.89 -11.54
C ASN A 163 -6.69 -4.16 -11.90
N GLY A 164 -5.46 -4.30 -11.40
CA GLY A 164 -4.54 -5.38 -11.78
C GLY A 164 -5.09 -6.76 -11.46
N LEU A 165 -5.62 -6.94 -10.25
CA LEU A 165 -6.17 -8.23 -9.82
C LEU A 165 -7.37 -8.68 -10.67
N ILE A 166 -8.22 -7.74 -11.08
CA ILE A 166 -9.38 -8.05 -11.91
C ILE A 166 -8.95 -8.51 -13.30
N TYR A 167 -7.97 -7.84 -13.91
CA TYR A 167 -7.47 -8.22 -15.23
C TYR A 167 -6.76 -9.58 -15.23
N LEU A 168 -6.20 -10.00 -14.10
CA LEU A 168 -5.60 -11.33 -13.94
C LEU A 168 -6.64 -12.45 -13.80
N VAL A 169 -7.81 -12.15 -13.24
CA VAL A 169 -8.78 -13.19 -12.83
C VAL A 169 -10.01 -13.28 -13.76
N THR A 170 -10.38 -12.22 -14.47
CA THR A 170 -11.72 -12.13 -15.10
C THR A 170 -11.79 -12.24 -16.62
N THR A 171 -10.72 -12.02 -17.39
CA THR A 171 -10.84 -12.02 -18.87
C THR A 171 -9.52 -12.27 -19.58
N ASP A 172 -9.46 -13.29 -20.44
CA ASP A 172 -8.28 -13.65 -21.26
C ASP A 172 -7.69 -12.47 -22.05
N SER A 173 -8.56 -11.60 -22.57
CA SER A 173 -8.15 -10.44 -23.39
C SER A 173 -7.33 -9.40 -22.63
N TYR A 174 -7.37 -9.38 -21.28
CA TYR A 174 -6.67 -8.41 -20.45
C TYR A 174 -5.57 -9.03 -19.58
N VAL A 175 -5.36 -10.35 -19.64
CA VAL A 175 -4.36 -11.06 -18.83
C VAL A 175 -2.96 -10.48 -19.03
N ASN A 176 -2.56 -10.19 -20.27
CA ASN A 176 -1.26 -9.59 -20.57
C ASN A 176 -1.06 -8.22 -19.90
N LEU A 177 -2.13 -7.41 -19.81
CA LEU A 177 -2.08 -6.14 -19.09
C LEU A 177 -2.03 -6.38 -17.57
N GLY A 178 -2.84 -7.31 -17.05
CA GLY A 178 -2.81 -7.71 -15.63
C GLY A 178 -1.42 -8.18 -15.19
N ILE A 179 -0.74 -8.99 -16.01
CA ILE A 179 0.64 -9.45 -15.76
C ILE A 179 1.59 -8.26 -15.71
N LYS A 180 1.51 -7.33 -16.68
CA LYS A 180 2.34 -6.12 -16.69
C LYS A 180 2.13 -5.27 -15.42
N MET A 181 0.87 -5.15 -14.97
CA MET A 181 0.52 -4.41 -13.75
C MET A 181 1.03 -5.10 -12.47
N LEU A 182 1.02 -6.44 -12.43
CA LEU A 182 1.59 -7.20 -11.32
C LEU A 182 3.12 -7.10 -11.30
N VAL A 183 3.77 -7.22 -12.47
CA VAL A 183 5.22 -7.09 -12.58
C VAL A 183 5.67 -5.68 -12.20
N SER A 184 4.97 -4.64 -12.65
CA SER A 184 5.28 -3.26 -12.25
C SER A 184 5.07 -3.07 -10.74
N LEU A 185 3.99 -3.62 -10.18
CA LEU A 185 3.75 -3.58 -8.75
C LEU A 185 4.88 -4.25 -7.96
N ILE A 186 5.27 -5.49 -8.29
CA ILE A 186 6.38 -6.19 -7.63
C ILE A 186 7.69 -5.40 -7.72
N LEU A 187 8.06 -4.98 -8.93
CA LEU A 187 9.32 -4.29 -9.17
C LEU A 187 9.38 -2.96 -8.42
N MET A 188 8.32 -2.15 -8.50
CA MET A 188 8.28 -0.87 -7.81
C MET A 188 8.15 -1.03 -6.30
N THR A 189 7.42 -2.03 -5.78
CA THR A 189 7.42 -2.34 -4.34
C THR A 189 8.83 -2.64 -3.85
N PHE A 190 9.58 -3.48 -4.56
CA PHE A 190 10.95 -3.80 -4.20
C PHE A 190 11.86 -2.56 -4.20
N ILE A 191 11.76 -1.72 -5.25
CA ILE A 191 12.52 -0.47 -5.34
C ILE A 191 12.15 0.48 -4.19
N PHE A 192 10.86 0.71 -3.96
CA PHE A 192 10.38 1.61 -2.91
C PHE A 192 10.78 1.10 -1.52
N PHE A 193 10.70 -0.21 -1.29
CA PHE A 193 11.13 -0.80 -0.03
C PHE A 193 12.63 -0.59 0.22
N ILE A 194 13.47 -0.79 -0.81
CA ILE A 194 14.91 -0.50 -0.71
C ILE A 194 15.15 0.98 -0.44
N VAL A 195 14.48 1.86 -1.19
CA VAL A 195 14.61 3.32 -1.00
C VAL A 195 14.22 3.72 0.41
N SER A 196 13.10 3.20 0.93
CA SER A 196 12.66 3.44 2.29
C SER A 196 13.69 2.94 3.32
N TYR A 197 14.18 1.71 3.17
CA TYR A 197 15.20 1.20 4.07
C TYR A 197 16.49 2.05 4.05
N LEU A 198 16.94 2.49 2.88
CA LEU A 198 18.12 3.36 2.75
C LEU A 198 17.88 4.75 3.34
N LEU A 199 16.68 5.31 3.15
CA LEU A 199 16.28 6.58 3.75
C LEU A 199 16.25 6.48 5.27
N TRP A 200 15.73 5.41 5.85
CA TRP A 200 15.85 5.13 7.29
C TRP A 200 17.31 5.13 7.75
N GLN A 201 18.18 4.35 7.11
CA GLN A 201 19.60 4.26 7.49
C GLN A 201 20.33 5.61 7.37
N LYS A 202 19.86 6.50 6.50
CA LYS A 202 20.37 7.87 6.39
C LYS A 202 19.75 8.78 7.46
N GLY A 203 18.46 8.62 7.72
CA GLY A 203 17.69 9.38 8.71
C GLY A 203 18.22 9.19 10.11
N ILE A 204 18.50 7.95 10.52
CA ILE A 204 19.08 7.66 11.84
C ILE A 204 20.46 8.32 12.06
N LYS A 205 21.22 8.62 11.00
CA LYS A 205 22.51 9.32 11.10
C LYS A 205 22.35 10.83 11.25
N ASN A 206 21.22 11.36 10.80
CA ASN A 206 20.87 12.78 10.91
C ASN A 206 20.02 13.08 12.14
N TYR A 207 19.53 12.04 12.80
CA TYR A 207 18.77 12.14 14.03
C TYR A 207 19.65 12.72 15.15
N ILE A 208 19.16 13.79 15.77
CA ILE A 208 19.78 14.45 16.91
C ILE A 208 18.84 14.24 18.09
N SER A 209 19.33 13.58 19.14
CA SER A 209 18.55 13.40 20.37
C SER A 209 18.26 14.76 21.00
N ALA A 210 17.03 14.93 21.51
CA ALA A 210 16.59 16.16 22.16
C ALA A 210 17.08 16.29 23.63
N ASN A 211 17.93 15.37 24.11
CA ASN A 211 18.51 15.36 25.46
C ASN A 211 19.96 15.86 25.52
#